data_AF-A0AAE0G2V9-F1
#
_entry.id   AF-A0AAE0G2V9-F1
#
_cell.length_a   1.000
_cell.length_b   1.000
_cell.length_c   1.000
_cell.angle_alpha   90.00
_cell.angle_beta   90.00
_cell.angle_gamma   90.00
#
_symmetry.space_group_name_H-M   'P 1'
#
loop_
_entity.id
_entity.type
_entity.pdbx_description
1 polymer ?
#
loop_
_entity_poly.entity_id
_entity_poly.type
_entity_poly.pdbx_seq_one_letter_code
_entity_poly.pdbx_strand_id
1 'polypeptide(L)'
;MGPAVQHIEEFTNSEPIMSRLEDFFASPDFTAALGQFMGENCHNVEFVPAEDEQPLQNHDIFCKYTGLVETLLNDFMKCENLSSEEVYEACRRVKEGGENAWVTCVDYLLAATEYTHFMQLIADFRRMEEYDGEEGEMISLAEYEIELAC
;
A
#
# COMPACT_ATOMS: atom_id res chain seq x y z
N MET A 1 18.47 -30.72 27.23
CA MET A 1 18.51 -29.35 26.68
C MET A 1 19.15 -29.44 25.31
N GLY A 2 18.33 -29.64 24.26
CA GLY A 2 18.81 -29.61 22.87
C GLY A 2 18.80 -28.16 22.38
N PRO A 3 19.71 -27.77 21.48
CA PRO A 3 19.70 -26.43 20.93
C PRO A 3 18.49 -26.26 20.01
N ALA A 4 17.77 -25.16 20.19
CA ALA A 4 16.79 -24.68 19.23
C ALA A 4 17.57 -24.33 17.95
N VAL A 5 17.37 -25.12 16.90
CA VAL A 5 17.83 -24.79 15.56
C VAL A 5 16.97 -23.61 15.11
N GLN A 6 17.59 -22.43 15.06
CA GLN A 6 17.00 -21.27 14.40
C GLN A 6 16.91 -21.63 12.92
N HIS A 7 15.69 -21.73 12.41
CA HIS A 7 15.42 -21.79 10.98
C HIS A 7 15.91 -20.49 10.36
N ILE A 8 17.10 -20.54 9.77
CA ILE A 8 17.51 -19.58 8.76
C ILE A 8 16.87 -20.10 7.48
N GLU A 9 15.78 -19.48 7.05
CA GLU A 9 15.23 -19.73 5.73
C GLU A 9 16.24 -19.17 4.72
N GLU A 10 17.04 -20.06 4.14
CA GLU A 10 17.80 -19.74 2.93
C GLU A 10 16.78 -19.46 1.82
N PHE A 11 16.49 -18.18 1.56
CA PHE A 11 15.74 -17.75 0.39
C PHE A 11 16.46 -18.26 -0.86
N THR A 12 15.89 -19.31 -1.46
CA THR A 12 16.44 -19.87 -2.68
C THR A 12 16.27 -18.86 -3.81
N ASN A 13 17.33 -18.63 -4.58
CA ASN A 13 17.41 -17.69 -5.71
C ASN A 13 16.49 -18.07 -6.91
N SER A 14 15.48 -18.90 -6.67
CA SER A 14 14.53 -19.47 -7.63
C SER A 14 13.12 -18.88 -7.50
N GLU A 15 12.84 -18.07 -6.48
CA GLU A 15 11.54 -17.41 -6.35
C GLU A 15 11.40 -16.25 -7.36
N PRO A 16 10.24 -16.14 -8.04
CA PRO A 16 9.97 -15.04 -8.94
C PRO A 16 10.15 -13.69 -8.25
N ILE A 17 10.73 -12.71 -8.96
CA ILE A 17 10.93 -11.34 -8.42
C ILE A 17 9.62 -10.77 -7.88
N MET A 18 8.49 -11.03 -8.54
CA MET A 18 7.18 -10.53 -8.09
C MET A 18 6.72 -11.13 -6.78
N SER A 19 7.03 -12.40 -6.50
CA SER A 19 6.72 -13.02 -5.20
C SER A 19 7.51 -12.35 -4.09
N ARG A 20 8.83 -12.18 -4.29
CA ARG A 20 9.69 -11.46 -3.33
C ARG A 20 9.29 -10.01 -3.14
N LEU A 21 8.85 -9.35 -4.21
CA LEU A 21 8.36 -7.97 -4.14
C LEU A 21 7.07 -7.91 -3.33
N GLU A 22 6.14 -8.83 -3.56
CA GLU A 22 4.90 -8.91 -2.78
C GLU A 22 5.18 -9.19 -1.30
N ASP A 23 6.08 -10.12 -0.98
CA ASP A 23 6.50 -10.40 0.39
C ASP A 23 7.14 -9.17 1.05
N PHE A 24 7.91 -8.38 0.30
CA PHE A 24 8.47 -7.12 0.77
C PHE A 24 7.38 -6.09 1.09
N PHE A 25 6.40 -5.88 0.21
CA PHE A 25 5.30 -4.94 0.46
C PHE A 25 4.37 -5.40 1.59
N ALA A 26 4.28 -6.72 1.84
CA ALA A 26 3.59 -7.30 2.98
C ALA A 26 4.45 -7.37 4.26
N SER A 27 5.72 -6.97 4.19
CA SER A 27 6.65 -7.09 5.31
C SER A 27 6.29 -6.15 6.48
N PRO A 28 6.61 -6.52 7.73
CA PRO A 28 6.41 -5.64 8.88
C PRO A 28 7.12 -4.30 8.76
N ASP A 29 8.31 -4.28 8.16
CA ASP A 29 9.10 -3.06 8.03
C ASP A 29 8.43 -2.07 7.07
N PHE A 30 7.96 -2.54 5.92
CA PHE A 30 7.23 -1.71 4.96
C PHE A 30 5.89 -1.25 5.54
N THR A 31 5.09 -2.19 6.04
CA THR A 31 3.74 -1.90 6.55
C THR A 31 3.76 -1.01 7.78
N ALA A 32 4.75 -1.12 8.68
CA ALA A 32 4.90 -0.21 9.81
C ALA A 32 5.30 1.19 9.37
N ALA A 33 6.24 1.32 8.43
CA ALA A 33 6.64 2.62 7.89
C ALA A 33 5.47 3.32 7.17
N LEU A 34 4.72 2.55 6.37
CA LEU A 34 3.51 3.03 5.71
C LEU A 34 2.44 3.42 6.73
N GLY A 35 2.17 2.58 7.73
CA GLY A 35 1.18 2.85 8.77
C GLY A 35 1.52 4.11 9.56
N GLN A 36 2.80 4.31 9.92
CA GLN A 36 3.25 5.55 10.55
C GLN A 36 3.01 6.76 9.65
N PHE A 37 3.39 6.66 8.37
CA PHE A 37 3.16 7.74 7.42
C PHE A 37 1.67 8.08 7.30
N MET A 38 0.81 7.07 7.20
CA MET A 38 -0.64 7.26 7.09
C MET A 38 -1.19 7.92 8.35
N GLY A 39 -0.89 7.41 9.54
CA GLY A 39 -1.39 8.01 10.80
C GLY A 39 -0.93 9.45 11.04
N GLU A 40 0.22 9.86 10.49
CA GLU A 40 0.70 11.24 10.57
C GLU A 40 0.06 12.19 9.53
N ASN A 41 -0.43 11.67 8.40
CA ASN A 41 -0.78 12.50 7.24
C ASN A 41 -2.23 12.33 6.72
N CYS A 42 -2.92 11.22 6.99
CA CYS A 42 -4.25 10.92 6.44
C CYS A 42 -5.29 12.02 6.74
N HIS A 43 -5.27 12.58 7.95
CA HIS A 43 -6.20 13.62 8.39
C HIS A 43 -5.85 15.01 7.84
N ASN A 44 -4.65 15.20 7.30
CA ASN A 44 -4.20 16.46 6.70
C ASN A 44 -4.52 16.55 5.20
N VAL A 45 -5.00 15.45 4.61
CA VAL A 45 -5.45 15.44 3.22
C VAL A 45 -6.88 15.93 3.11
N GLU A 46 -7.10 16.85 2.17
CA GLU A 46 -8.42 17.35 1.82
C GLU A 46 -8.92 16.66 0.54
N PHE A 47 -10.08 16.01 0.62
CA PHE A 47 -10.68 15.32 -0.52
C PHE A 47 -11.57 16.28 -1.31
N VAL A 48 -11.06 16.74 -2.45
CA VAL A 48 -11.84 17.50 -3.44
C VAL A 48 -11.97 16.69 -4.73
N PRO A 49 -13.00 16.92 -5.57
CA PRO A 49 -13.12 16.28 -6.87
C PRO A 49 -11.83 16.41 -7.70
N ALA A 50 -11.47 15.37 -8.45
CA ALA A 50 -10.22 15.34 -9.22
C ALA A 50 -10.15 16.42 -10.33
N GLU A 51 -11.31 16.90 -10.78
CA GLU A 51 -11.46 17.95 -11.79
C GLU A 51 -11.21 19.35 -11.23
N ASP A 52 -11.27 19.50 -9.90
CA ASP A 52 -11.12 20.76 -9.19
C ASP A 52 -9.65 21.04 -8.83
N GLU A 53 -9.37 22.31 -8.50
CA GLU A 53 -8.04 22.72 -8.04
C GLU A 53 -7.63 21.99 -6.76
N GLN A 54 -6.54 21.24 -6.84
CA GLN A 54 -6.03 20.44 -5.72
C GLN A 54 -5.28 21.33 -4.71
N PRO A 55 -5.52 21.15 -3.40
CA PRO A 55 -4.73 21.83 -2.37
C PRO A 55 -3.24 21.50 -2.47
N LEU A 56 -2.38 22.54 -2.40
CA LEU A 56 -0.93 22.36 -2.49
C LEU A 56 -0.38 21.40 -1.43
N GLN A 57 -0.98 21.39 -0.23
CA GLN A 57 -0.60 20.49 0.85
C GLN A 57 -0.79 19.00 0.46
N ASN A 58 -1.79 18.67 -0.36
CA ASN A 58 -2.00 17.28 -0.79
C ASN A 58 -0.84 16.82 -1.68
N HIS A 59 -0.36 17.70 -2.56
CA HIS A 59 0.80 17.43 -3.38
C HIS A 59 2.07 17.25 -2.53
N ASP A 60 2.27 18.07 -1.50
CA ASP A 60 3.41 17.91 -0.59
C ASP A 60 3.37 16.56 0.15
N ILE A 61 2.19 16.12 0.59
CA ILE A 61 2.00 14.80 1.22
C ILE A 61 2.24 13.68 0.19
N PHE A 62 1.73 13.81 -1.03
CA PHE A 62 1.98 12.87 -2.12
C PHE A 62 3.48 12.71 -2.41
N CYS A 63 4.23 13.81 -2.52
CA CYS A 63 5.68 13.74 -2.72
C CYS A 63 6.41 13.02 -1.59
N LYS A 64 5.97 13.19 -0.33
CA LYS A 64 6.53 12.45 0.81
C LYS A 64 6.22 10.96 0.71
N TYR A 65 5.01 10.59 0.32
CA TYR A 65 4.62 9.20 0.09
C TYR A 65 5.49 8.56 -1.01
N THR A 66 5.63 9.22 -2.16
CA THR A 66 6.49 8.74 -3.26
C THR A 66 7.92 8.55 -2.76
N GLY A 67 8.49 9.52 -2.05
CA GLY A 67 9.84 9.42 -1.51
C GLY A 67 10.03 8.29 -0.50
N LEU A 68 9.01 8.00 0.32
CA LEU A 68 9.01 6.86 1.24
C LEU A 68 9.07 5.53 0.48
N VAL A 69 8.15 5.32 -0.47
CA VAL A 69 8.09 4.10 -1.27
C VAL A 69 9.37 3.90 -2.08
N GLU A 70 9.87 4.95 -2.74
CA GLU A 70 11.13 4.90 -3.49
C GLU A 70 12.32 4.54 -2.60
N THR A 71 12.40 5.10 -1.39
CA THR A 71 13.51 4.80 -0.46
C THR A 71 13.49 3.34 -0.05
N LEU A 72 12.33 2.84 0.41
CA LEU A 72 12.18 1.46 0.86
C LEU A 72 12.40 0.46 -0.28
N LEU A 73 11.83 0.73 -1.47
CA LEU A 73 12.01 -0.12 -2.64
C LEU A 73 13.47 -0.17 -3.10
N ASN A 74 14.17 0.98 -3.12
CA ASN A 74 15.58 1.03 -3.49
C ASN A 74 16.45 0.24 -2.51
N ASP A 75 16.13 0.27 -1.21
CA ASP A 75 16.88 -0.49 -0.21
C ASP A 75 16.63 -1.99 -0.35
N PHE A 76 15.38 -2.41 -0.59
CA PHE A 76 15.05 -3.79 -0.96
C PHE A 76 15.83 -4.25 -2.19
N MET A 77 15.81 -3.48 -3.28
CA MET A 77 16.51 -3.83 -4.52
C MET A 77 18.02 -3.97 -4.31
N LYS A 78 18.64 -3.13 -3.48
CA LYS A 78 20.07 -3.28 -3.14
C LYS A 78 20.33 -4.56 -2.35
N CYS A 79 19.47 -4.90 -1.38
CA CYS A 79 19.60 -6.11 -0.56
C CYS A 79 19.44 -7.38 -1.41
N GLU A 80 18.50 -7.39 -2.34
CA GLU A 80 18.23 -8.50 -3.25
C GLU A 80 19.16 -8.53 -4.48
N ASN A 81 20.04 -7.55 -4.62
CA ASN A 81 20.91 -7.36 -5.78
C ASN A 81 20.12 -7.35 -7.11
N LEU A 82 19.02 -6.61 -7.14
CA LEU A 82 18.13 -6.43 -8.29
C LEU A 82 18.37 -5.06 -8.94
N SER A 83 18.33 -5.05 -10.28
CA SER A 83 18.28 -3.82 -11.07
C SER A 83 16.84 -3.34 -11.31
N SER A 84 16.68 -2.06 -11.61
CA SER A 84 15.36 -1.49 -11.97
C SER A 84 14.77 -2.12 -13.22
N GLU A 85 15.62 -2.55 -14.16
CA GLU A 85 15.19 -3.24 -15.38
C GLU A 85 14.60 -4.62 -15.06
N GLU A 86 15.20 -5.37 -14.13
CA GLU A 86 14.68 -6.67 -13.69
C GLU A 86 13.33 -6.54 -12.99
N VAL A 87 13.16 -5.53 -12.12
CA VAL A 87 11.88 -5.24 -11.46
C VAL A 87 10.82 -4.83 -12.49
N TYR A 88 11.16 -3.95 -13.42
CA TYR A 88 10.25 -3.54 -14.50
C TYR A 88 9.80 -4.72 -15.37
N GLU A 89 10.74 -5.57 -15.79
CA GLU A 89 10.45 -6.75 -16.59
C GLU A 89 9.58 -7.75 -15.84
N ALA A 90 9.76 -7.87 -14.53
CA ALA A 90 8.91 -8.70 -13.68
C ALA A 90 7.46 -8.18 -13.65
N CYS A 91 7.27 -6.88 -13.43
CA CYS A 91 5.95 -6.23 -13.46
C CYS A 91 5.29 -6.37 -14.85
N ARG A 92 6.07 -6.16 -15.92
CA ARG A 92 5.59 -6.27 -17.31
C ARG A 92 5.10 -7.68 -17.63
N ARG A 93 5.81 -8.72 -17.19
CA ARG A 93 5.42 -10.12 -17.41
C ARG A 93 4.12 -10.48 -16.71
N VAL A 94 3.89 -10.00 -15.48
CA VAL A 94 2.61 -10.24 -14.79
C VAL A 94 1.47 -9.57 -15.54
N LYS A 95 1.64 -8.32 -15.98
CA LYS A 95 0.65 -7.60 -16.76
C LYS A 95 0.32 -8.27 -18.10
N GLU A 96 1.34 -8.77 -18.82
CA GLU A 96 1.17 -9.43 -20.12
C GLU A 96 0.69 -10.89 -20.01
N GLY A 97 0.99 -11.57 -18.90
CA GLY A 97 0.69 -12.99 -18.68
C GLY A 97 -0.80 -13.30 -18.51
N GLY A 98 -1.65 -12.28 -18.31
CA GLY A 98 -3.10 -12.46 -18.17
C GLY A 98 -3.53 -13.21 -16.91
N GLU A 99 -2.59 -13.58 -16.05
CA GLU A 99 -2.88 -13.96 -14.68
C GLU A 99 -3.35 -12.69 -13.97
N ASN A 100 -4.66 -12.55 -13.79
CA ASN A 100 -5.31 -11.51 -12.96
C ASN A 100 -4.97 -11.70 -11.47
N ALA A 101 -3.75 -12.11 -11.14
CA ALA A 101 -3.24 -12.03 -9.79
C ALA A 101 -3.10 -10.53 -9.51
N TRP A 102 -4.12 -9.96 -8.87
CA TRP A 102 -4.02 -8.65 -8.27
C TRP A 102 -2.94 -8.75 -7.19
N VAL A 103 -1.83 -8.04 -7.39
CA VAL A 103 -0.67 -8.08 -6.48
C VAL A 103 -0.64 -6.75 -5.74
N THR A 104 -0.73 -6.79 -4.42
CA THR A 104 -0.87 -5.59 -3.57
C THR A 104 0.34 -4.65 -3.75
N CYS A 105 1.52 -5.19 -4.05
CA CYS A 105 2.70 -4.42 -4.40
C CYS A 105 2.47 -3.44 -5.56
N VAL A 106 1.65 -3.81 -6.55
CA VAL A 106 1.38 -2.97 -7.70
C VAL A 106 0.53 -1.76 -7.31
N ASP A 107 -0.40 -1.90 -6.37
CA ASP A 107 -1.21 -0.77 -5.89
C ASP A 107 -0.34 0.27 -5.21
N TYR A 108 0.60 -0.15 -4.36
CA TYR A 108 1.53 0.77 -3.70
C TYR A 108 2.43 1.50 -4.69
N LEU A 109 2.92 0.79 -5.72
CA LEU A 109 3.72 1.38 -6.79
C LEU A 109 2.91 2.33 -7.66
N LEU A 110 1.67 1.96 -8.04
CA LEU A 110 0.77 2.82 -8.79
C LEU A 110 0.45 4.08 -8.00
N ALA A 111 0.10 3.94 -6.72
CA ALA A 111 -0.09 5.08 -5.82
C ALA A 111 1.16 5.95 -5.69
N ALA A 112 2.38 5.42 -5.87
CA ALA A 112 3.60 6.25 -5.80
C ALA A 112 3.81 7.08 -7.07
N THR A 113 3.23 6.65 -8.19
CA THR A 113 3.36 7.30 -9.50
C THR A 113 2.12 8.09 -9.94
N GLU A 114 0.95 7.76 -9.40
CA GLU A 114 -0.34 8.30 -9.81
C GLU A 114 -1.09 8.90 -8.63
N TYR A 115 -1.27 10.22 -8.67
CA TYR A 115 -1.92 10.98 -7.59
C TYR A 115 -3.33 10.47 -7.26
N THR A 116 -4.12 10.08 -8.24
CA THR A 116 -5.48 9.57 -8.01
C THR A 116 -5.49 8.24 -7.24
N HIS A 117 -4.56 7.33 -7.54
CA HIS A 117 -4.41 6.08 -6.80
C HIS A 117 -3.92 6.32 -5.37
N PHE A 118 -3.03 7.30 -5.18
CA PHE A 118 -2.65 7.76 -3.85
C PHE A 118 -3.83 8.30 -3.04
N MET A 119 -4.67 9.14 -3.64
CA MET A 119 -5.85 9.68 -2.97
C MET A 119 -6.84 8.59 -2.57
N GLN A 120 -7.01 7.55 -3.40
CA GLN A 120 -7.80 6.37 -3.05
C GLN A 120 -7.20 5.61 -1.87
N LEU A 121 -5.89 5.35 -1.91
CA LEU A 121 -5.18 4.66 -0.83
C LEU A 121 -5.33 5.39 0.51
N ILE A 122 -5.10 6.71 0.53
CA ILE A 122 -5.26 7.51 1.76
C ILE A 122 -6.72 7.53 2.25
N ALA A 123 -7.69 7.57 1.34
CA ALA A 123 -9.11 7.48 1.71
C ALA A 123 -9.43 6.15 2.40
N ASP A 124 -8.88 5.04 1.89
CA ASP A 124 -9.10 3.73 2.45
C ASP A 124 -8.47 3.60 3.85
N PHE A 125 -7.25 4.13 4.05
CA PHE A 125 -6.63 4.19 5.37
C PHE A 125 -7.47 5.00 6.37
N ARG A 126 -7.96 6.18 5.95
CA ARG A 126 -8.79 7.02 6.81
C ARG A 126 -10.10 6.31 7.21
N ARG A 127 -10.73 5.60 6.28
CA ARG A 127 -11.93 4.79 6.59
C ARG A 127 -11.62 3.69 7.59
N MET A 128 -10.48 3.01 7.45
CA MET A 128 -10.09 1.96 8.40
C MET A 128 -9.91 2.51 9.82
N GLU A 129 -9.28 3.68 9.98
CA GLU A 129 -9.17 4.33 11.30
C GLU A 129 -10.52 4.73 11.90
N GLU A 130 -11.48 5.16 11.07
CA GLU A 130 -12.84 5.49 11.50
C GLU A 130 -13.58 4.24 12.01
N TYR A 131 -13.40 3.08 11.35
CA TYR A 131 -14.01 1.81 11.78
C TYR A 131 -13.41 1.25 13.07
N ASP A 132 -12.09 1.36 13.28
CA ASP A 132 -11.44 0.93 14.52
C ASP A 132 -11.79 1.82 15.72
N GLY A 133 -12.35 3.01 15.47
CA GLY A 133 -12.90 3.92 16.48
C GLY A 133 -14.33 3.61 16.95
N GLU A 134 -15.06 2.73 16.23
CA GLU A 134 -16.48 2.43 16.47
C GLU A 134 -16.74 1.02 17.07
N GLU A 135 -15.85 0.49 17.90
CA GLU A 135 -16.25 -0.54 18.88
C GLU A 135 -17.14 0.10 19.97
N GLY A 136 -18.38 0.49 19.64
CA GLY A 136 -19.22 1.21 20.59
C GLY A 136 -20.69 1.47 20.30
N GLU A 137 -21.19 1.46 19.06
CA GLU A 137 -22.64 1.60 18.82
C GLU A 137 -23.15 0.60 17.79
N MET A 138 -23.91 -0.39 18.29
CA MET A 138 -24.79 -1.20 17.47
C MET A 138 -25.82 -0.28 16.81
N ILE A 139 -25.58 0.10 15.56
CA ILE A 139 -26.60 0.72 14.72
C ILE A 139 -27.70 -0.33 14.52
N SER A 140 -28.86 -0.05 15.11
CA SER A 140 -30.07 -0.86 14.97
C SER A 140 -30.47 -0.93 13.50
N LEU A 141 -30.65 -2.14 12.97
CA LEU A 141 -31.16 -2.41 11.61
C LEU A 141 -32.52 -1.75 11.28
N ALA A 142 -33.15 -1.04 12.24
CA ALA A 142 -34.39 -0.31 12.04
C ALA A 142 -34.24 1.00 11.26
N GLU A 143 -33.03 1.57 11.12
CA GLU A 143 -32.85 2.86 10.42
C GLU A 143 -32.55 2.71 8.90
N TYR A 144 -32.28 1.49 8.43
CA TYR A 144 -31.92 1.23 7.03
C TYR A 144 -33.11 1.23 6.05
N GLU A 145 -34.38 1.26 6.54
CA GLU A 145 -35.56 1.22 5.66
C GLU A 145 -36.14 2.59 5.25
N ILE A 146 -35.54 3.72 5.66
CA ILE A 146 -36.13 5.05 5.37
C ILE A 146 -35.53 5.74 4.13
N GLU A 147 -34.31 5.41 3.69
CA GLU A 147 -33.66 6.12 2.56
C GLU A 147 -33.89 5.53 1.16
N LEU A 148 -34.68 4.45 1.02
CA LEU A 148 -35.10 3.93 -0.29
C LEU A 148 -36.46 4.48 -0.77
N ALA A 149 -37.00 5.49 -0.09
CA ALA A 149 -38.32 6.05 -0.39
C ALA A 149 -38.36 7.57 -0.66
N CYS A 150 -37.23 8.23 -0.98
CA CYS A 150 -37.23 9.62 -1.44
C CYS A 150 -36.42 9.79 -2.73
#